data_AF-A0A9D7PTT6-F1
#
_entry.id   AF-A0A9D7PTT6-F1
#
_cell.length_a   1.000
_cell.length_b   1.000
_cell.length_c   1.000
_cell.angle_alpha   90.00
_cell.angle_beta   90.00
_cell.angle_gamma   90.00
#
_symmetry.space_group_name_H-M   'P 1'
#
loop_
_entity.id
_entity.type
_entity.pdbx_description
1 polymer ?
#
loop_
_entity_poly.entity_id
_entity_poly.type
_entity_poly.pdbx_seq_one_letter_code
_entity_poly.pdbx_strand_id
1 'polypeptide(L)'
;MLLFTIIVSCVFVCFVVITFLPKYWQPVFQKLTRYKFTKWAHHFEYLKLIDTKTASYILIISMMRYFIYFGQYILILKSLGVKIPFIDLSSGVSAIYLIQSGIPLPPLLNILGRSEISVVVWNYFGISAHIALLATFILWFINLIIPAITGYIIFLKFKPA
;
A
#
# COMPACT_ATOMS: atom_id res chain seq x y z
N MET A 1 2.64 0.17 -22.40
CA MET A 1 3.08 -0.75 -21.33
C MET A 1 4.49 -0.43 -20.85
N LEU A 2 5.55 -0.56 -21.66
CA LEU A 2 6.93 -0.30 -21.22
C LEU A 2 7.16 1.07 -20.52
N LEU A 3 6.67 2.17 -21.11
CA LEU A 3 6.80 3.50 -20.51
C LEU A 3 6.11 3.60 -19.13
N PHE A 4 4.91 3.02 -19.01
CA PHE A 4 4.18 2.97 -17.74
C PHE A 4 4.98 2.20 -16.69
N THR A 5 5.53 1.05 -17.06
CA THR A 5 6.37 0.23 -16.18
C THR A 5 7.59 1.00 -15.69
N ILE A 6 8.30 1.70 -16.59
CA ILE A 6 9.45 2.54 -16.22
C ILE A 6 9.04 3.62 -15.24
N ILE A 7 7.96 4.37 -15.53
CA ILE A 7 7.48 5.45 -14.65
C ILE A 7 7.15 4.89 -13.26
N VAL A 8 6.40 3.79 -13.18
CA VAL A 8 6.02 3.18 -11.90
C VAL A 8 7.25 2.72 -11.13
N SER A 9 8.21 2.07 -11.79
CA SER A 9 9.47 1.67 -11.14
C SER A 9 10.26 2.87 -10.63
N CYS A 10 10.37 3.96 -11.40
CA CYS A 10 11.02 5.19 -10.96
C CYS A 10 10.31 5.81 -9.75
N VAL A 11 8.99 5.96 -9.78
CA VAL A 11 8.20 6.51 -8.67
C VAL A 11 8.33 5.62 -7.44
N PHE A 12 8.27 4.30 -7.60
CA PHE A 12 8.44 3.34 -6.51
C PHE A 12 9.83 3.49 -5.87
N VAL A 13 10.89 3.51 -6.68
CA VAL A 13 12.26 3.70 -6.18
C VAL A 13 12.40 5.04 -5.45
N CYS A 14 11.87 6.13 -6.01
CA CYS A 14 11.87 7.43 -5.33
C CYS A 14 11.14 7.37 -3.99
N PHE A 15 9.96 6.74 -3.94
CA PHE A 15 9.20 6.56 -2.70
C PHE A 15 9.98 5.75 -1.65
N VAL A 16 10.62 4.67 -2.06
CA VAL A 16 11.50 3.87 -1.18
C VAL A 16 12.69 4.69 -0.70
N VAL A 17 13.38 5.41 -1.58
CA VAL A 17 14.54 6.24 -1.20
C VAL A 17 14.13 7.35 -0.23
N ILE A 18 13.00 8.02 -0.45
CA ILE A 18 12.47 9.05 0.45
C ILE A 18 12.20 8.46 1.85
N THR A 19 11.62 7.26 1.91
CA THR A 19 11.32 6.58 3.19
C THR A 19 12.57 6.04 3.89
N PHE A 20 13.60 5.61 3.15
CA PHE A 20 14.89 5.16 3.70
C PHE A 20 15.80 6.31 4.17
N LEU A 21 15.59 7.53 3.69
CA LEU A 21 16.44 8.70 3.95
C LEU A 21 15.71 9.82 4.71
N PRO A 22 15.04 9.54 5.84
CA PRO A 22 14.27 10.55 6.56
C PRO A 22 15.14 11.72 7.01
N LYS A 23 16.41 11.47 7.35
CA LYS A 23 17.40 12.48 7.73
C LYS A 23 17.57 13.59 6.68
N TYR A 24 17.43 13.27 5.39
CA TYR A 24 17.66 14.21 4.30
C TYR A 24 16.42 15.05 3.96
N TRP A 25 15.22 14.48 4.07
CA TRP A 25 13.97 15.16 3.73
C TRP A 25 13.32 15.88 4.91
N GLN A 26 13.55 15.43 6.16
CA GLN A 26 13.06 16.08 7.37
C GLN A 26 13.39 17.58 7.48
N PRO A 27 14.63 18.07 7.22
CA PRO A 27 14.95 19.48 7.35
C PRO A 27 14.32 20.36 6.25
N VAL A 28 14.25 19.84 5.02
CA VAL A 28 13.60 20.53 3.88
C VAL A 28 12.10 20.65 4.14
N PHE A 29 11.46 19.57 4.59
CA PHE A 29 10.03 19.54 4.86
C PHE A 29 9.63 20.42 6.05
N GLN A 30 10.44 20.46 7.12
CA GLN A 30 10.21 21.36 8.27
C GLN A 30 10.29 22.84 7.89
N LYS A 31 11.21 23.23 6.99
CA LYS A 31 11.23 24.61 6.48
C LYS A 31 9.97 24.93 5.67
N LEU A 32 9.48 23.97 4.88
CA LEU A 32 8.28 24.13 4.04
C LEU A 32 6.98 24.19 4.86
N THR A 33 6.82 23.32 5.87
CA THR A 33 5.62 23.28 6.72
C THR A 33 5.54 24.46 7.70
N ARG A 34 6.67 24.98 8.18
CA ARG A 34 6.73 26.18 9.03
C ARG A 34 6.20 27.44 8.32
N TYR A 35 6.24 27.48 6.98
CA TYR A 35 5.81 28.64 6.19
C TYR A 35 4.30 28.64 5.84
N LYS A 36 3.61 27.48 5.85
CA LYS A 36 2.19 27.40 5.40
C LYS A 36 1.23 26.55 6.24
N PHE A 37 1.69 25.63 7.10
CA PHE A 37 0.82 24.62 7.72
C PHE A 37 1.11 24.40 9.22
N THR A 38 0.95 25.44 10.03
CA THR A 38 1.20 25.41 11.48
C THR A 38 0.36 24.37 12.24
N LYS A 39 -0.86 24.07 11.77
CA LYS A 39 -1.78 23.10 12.43
C LYS A 39 -1.30 21.64 12.38
N TRP A 40 -0.51 21.30 11.36
CA TRP A 40 0.02 19.94 11.19
C TRP A 40 1.41 19.76 11.81
N ALA A 41 2.12 20.86 12.10
CA ALA A 41 3.49 20.85 12.62
C ALA A 41 3.66 20.00 13.90
N HIS A 42 2.66 20.00 14.80
CA HIS A 42 2.70 19.23 16.04
C HIS A 42 2.72 17.70 15.84
N HIS A 43 2.09 17.18 14.78
CA HIS A 43 2.15 15.74 14.49
C HIS A 43 3.57 15.29 14.07
N PHE A 44 4.40 16.22 13.57
CA PHE A 44 5.75 15.93 13.10
C PHE A 44 6.82 16.03 14.19
N GLU A 45 6.52 16.61 15.36
CA GLU A 45 7.45 16.57 16.50
C GLU A 45 7.66 15.13 16.98
N TYR A 46 6.64 14.27 16.91
CA TYR A 46 6.75 12.86 17.22
C TYR A 46 7.70 12.08 16.30
N LEU A 47 7.86 12.50 15.04
CA LEU A 47 8.80 11.86 14.11
C LEU A 47 10.27 12.11 14.48
N LYS A 48 10.56 13.14 15.28
CA LYS A 48 11.91 13.37 15.83
C LYS A 48 12.23 12.43 17.00
N LEU A 49 11.20 11.85 17.62
CA LEU A 49 11.34 10.96 18.77
C LEU A 49 11.59 9.50 18.37
N ILE A 50 11.40 9.15 17.09
CA ILE A 50 11.61 7.79 16.60
C ILE A 50 13.11 7.57 16.35
N ASP A 51 13.70 6.64 17.11
CA ASP A 51 15.08 6.23 16.88
C ASP A 51 15.26 5.58 15.49
N THR A 52 16.44 5.82 14.91
CA THR A 52 16.82 5.30 13.58
C THR A 52 16.77 3.78 13.49
N LYS A 53 17.07 3.05 14.58
CA LYS A 53 16.96 1.58 14.61
C LYS A 53 15.50 1.14 14.53
N THR A 54 14.63 1.77 15.30
CA THR A 54 13.18 1.52 15.26
C THR A 54 12.60 1.84 13.89
N ALA A 55 12.98 2.97 13.29
CA ALA A 55 12.55 3.33 11.93
C ALA A 55 12.98 2.27 10.89
N SER A 56 14.22 1.79 10.99
CA SER A 56 14.76 0.75 10.08
C SER A 56 14.04 -0.58 10.26
N TYR A 57 13.73 -0.97 11.50
CA TYR A 57 12.96 -2.17 11.80
C TYR A 57 11.54 -2.12 11.23
N ILE A 58 10.83 -1.00 11.44
CA ILE A 58 9.48 -0.77 10.89
C ILE A 58 9.52 -0.84 9.36
N LEU A 59 10.57 -0.29 8.74
CA LEU A 59 10.74 -0.29 7.30
C LEU A 59 10.94 -1.70 6.74
N ILE A 60 11.76 -2.53 7.40
CA ILE A 60 11.96 -3.94 7.03
C ILE A 60 10.64 -4.69 7.09
N ILE A 61 9.89 -4.57 8.19
CA ILE A 61 8.58 -5.23 8.34
C ILE A 61 7.60 -4.74 7.26
N SER A 62 7.60 -3.43 6.98
CA SER A 62 6.75 -2.84 5.96
C SER A 62 7.06 -3.38 4.56
N MET A 63 8.34 -3.54 4.24
CA MET A 63 8.79 -4.15 2.99
C MET A 63 8.40 -5.62 2.88
N MET A 64 8.60 -6.41 3.94
CA MET A 64 8.17 -7.80 3.96
C MET A 64 6.67 -7.92 3.72
N ARG A 65 5.86 -7.10 4.42
CA ARG A 65 4.41 -7.05 4.21
C ARG A 65 4.07 -6.69 2.77
N TYR A 66 4.72 -5.68 2.20
CA TYR A 66 4.53 -5.30 0.80
C TYR A 66 4.78 -6.49 -0.14
N PHE A 67 5.91 -7.18 -0.01
CA PHE A 67 6.25 -8.31 -0.89
C PHE A 67 5.28 -9.49 -0.74
N ILE A 68 4.80 -9.78 0.48
CA ILE A 68 3.77 -10.81 0.71
C ILE A 68 2.49 -10.45 -0.05
N TYR A 69 1.98 -9.23 0.13
CA TYR A 69 0.74 -8.77 -0.50
C TYR A 69 0.88 -8.66 -2.02
N PHE A 70 2.06 -8.26 -2.48
CA PHE A 70 2.41 -8.19 -3.89
C PHE A 70 2.40 -9.59 -4.53
N GLY A 71 3.07 -10.55 -3.90
CA GLY A 71 3.11 -11.94 -4.37
C GLY A 71 1.72 -12.57 -4.38
N GLN A 72 0.94 -12.39 -3.32
CA GLN A 72 -0.45 -12.86 -3.26
C GLN A 72 -1.30 -12.29 -4.40
N TYR A 73 -1.23 -10.98 -4.68
CA TYR A 73 -2.00 -10.39 -5.77
C TYR A 73 -1.61 -11.01 -7.12
N ILE A 74 -0.31 -11.11 -7.42
CA ILE A 74 0.15 -11.72 -8.68
C ILE A 74 -0.33 -13.17 -8.82
N LEU A 75 -0.23 -13.97 -7.75
CA LEU A 75 -0.69 -15.36 -7.76
C LEU A 75 -2.20 -15.45 -8.01
N ILE A 76 -3.01 -14.58 -7.38
CA ILE A 76 -4.46 -14.51 -7.61
C ILE A 76 -4.76 -14.16 -9.08
N LEU A 77 -4.09 -13.17 -9.67
CA LEU A 77 -4.30 -12.83 -11.08
C LEU A 77 -3.93 -13.98 -12.01
N LYS A 78 -2.82 -14.68 -11.72
CA LYS A 78 -2.41 -15.87 -12.47
C LYS A 78 -3.44 -17.00 -12.34
N SER A 79 -3.97 -17.25 -11.15
CA SER A 79 -5.00 -18.28 -10.93
C SER A 79 -6.33 -17.94 -11.59
N LEU A 80 -6.64 -16.65 -11.77
CA LEU A 80 -7.79 -16.17 -12.54
C LEU A 80 -7.55 -16.19 -14.07
N GLY A 81 -6.43 -16.74 -14.54
CA GLY A 81 -6.15 -16.94 -15.96
C GLY A 81 -5.51 -15.75 -16.68
N VAL A 82 -4.98 -14.75 -15.96
CA VAL A 82 -4.34 -13.58 -16.58
C VAL A 82 -2.98 -13.94 -17.20
N LYS A 83 -2.89 -13.84 -18.53
CA LYS A 83 -1.71 -14.24 -19.34
C LYS A 83 -0.68 -13.14 -19.58
N ILE A 84 -0.72 -12.07 -18.79
CA ILE A 84 0.17 -10.91 -18.93
C ILE A 84 1.59 -11.25 -18.42
N PRO A 85 2.66 -10.70 -19.03
CA PRO A 85 4.03 -10.85 -18.55
C PRO A 85 4.18 -10.45 -17.08
N PHE A 86 5.11 -11.09 -16.38
CA PHE A 86 5.35 -10.82 -14.96
C PHE A 86 5.73 -9.36 -14.68
N ILE A 87 6.48 -8.72 -15.59
CA ILE A 87 6.91 -7.31 -15.49
C ILE A 87 5.73 -6.34 -15.57
N ASP A 88 4.73 -6.64 -16.39
CA ASP A 88 3.54 -5.81 -16.51
C ASP A 88 2.64 -6.02 -15.29
N LEU A 89 2.48 -7.26 -14.82
CA LEU A 89 1.77 -7.58 -13.58
C LEU A 89 2.40 -6.89 -12.36
N SER A 90 3.73 -6.94 -12.24
CA SER A 90 4.45 -6.29 -11.14
C SER A 90 4.23 -4.79 -11.16
N SER A 91 4.35 -4.16 -12.33
CA SER A 91 4.11 -2.71 -12.47
C SER A 91 2.67 -2.32 -12.12
N GLY A 92 1.67 -3.10 -12.53
CA GLY A 92 0.26 -2.85 -12.20
C GLY A 92 0.00 -2.93 -10.70
N VAL A 93 0.48 -3.99 -10.03
CA VAL A 93 0.33 -4.14 -8.57
C VAL A 93 1.04 -3.02 -7.82
N SER A 94 2.27 -2.68 -8.21
CA SER A 94 3.02 -1.58 -7.60
C SER A 94 2.31 -0.23 -7.77
N ALA A 95 1.74 0.04 -8.95
CA ALA A 95 0.97 1.25 -9.20
C ALA A 95 -0.28 1.33 -8.30
N ILE A 96 -1.04 0.24 -8.19
CA ILE A 96 -2.22 0.17 -7.32
C ILE A 96 -1.85 0.49 -5.87
N TYR A 97 -0.80 -0.14 -5.34
CA TYR A 97 -0.38 0.08 -3.96
C TYR A 97 0.22 1.47 -3.72
N LEU A 98 0.93 2.05 -4.70
CA LEU A 98 1.41 3.44 -4.61
C LEU A 98 0.27 4.45 -4.60
N ILE A 99 -0.75 4.26 -5.45
CA ILE A 99 -1.93 5.14 -5.46
C ILE A 99 -2.67 5.01 -4.12
N GLN A 100 -2.89 3.79 -3.64
CA GLN A 100 -3.61 3.54 -2.38
C GLN A 100 -2.88 4.05 -1.15
N SER A 101 -1.53 4.13 -1.15
CA SER A 101 -0.78 4.65 0.00
C SER A 101 -0.92 6.16 0.17
N GLY A 102 -1.23 6.89 -0.90
CA GLY A 102 -1.38 8.35 -0.89
C GLY A 102 -2.77 8.85 -0.47
N ILE A 103 -3.78 7.97 -0.38
CA ILE A 103 -5.18 8.38 -0.16
C ILE A 103 -5.66 7.90 1.23
N PRO A 104 -5.71 8.79 2.24
CA PRO A 104 -6.27 8.45 3.54
C PRO A 104 -7.81 8.43 3.45
N LEU A 105 -8.40 7.26 3.20
CA LEU A 105 -9.86 7.08 3.18
C LEU A 105 -10.39 6.50 4.49
N PRO A 106 -11.62 6.85 4.90
CA PRO A 106 -12.37 6.10 5.91
C PRO A 106 -12.55 4.62 5.53
N PRO A 107 -12.76 3.70 6.48
CA PRO A 107 -12.81 2.25 6.21
C PRO A 107 -13.79 1.81 5.11
N LEU A 108 -14.99 2.39 5.07
CA LEU A 108 -16.01 2.03 4.06
C LEU A 108 -15.60 2.51 2.65
N LEU A 109 -15.13 3.75 2.54
CA LEU A 109 -14.64 4.32 1.28
C LEU A 109 -13.34 3.67 0.82
N ASN A 110 -12.54 3.13 1.75
CA ASN A 110 -11.33 2.38 1.42
C ASN A 110 -11.63 1.13 0.58
N ILE A 111 -12.72 0.43 0.87
CA ILE A 111 -13.08 -0.78 0.11
C ILE A 111 -13.44 -0.39 -1.33
N LEU A 112 -14.31 0.61 -1.50
CA LEU A 112 -14.72 1.13 -2.80
C LEU A 112 -13.55 1.74 -3.57
N GLY A 113 -12.70 2.53 -2.90
CA GLY A 113 -11.54 3.15 -3.51
C GLY A 113 -10.56 2.11 -4.04
N ARG A 114 -10.30 1.03 -3.29
CA ARG A 114 -9.40 -0.05 -3.71
C ARG A 114 -9.91 -0.79 -4.94
N SER A 115 -11.21 -1.07 -5.02
CA SER A 115 -11.82 -1.72 -6.18
C SER A 115 -11.74 -0.83 -7.43
N GLU A 116 -12.06 0.46 -7.31
CA GLU A 116 -12.01 1.38 -8.45
C GLU A 116 -10.58 1.60 -8.97
N ILE A 117 -9.62 1.82 -8.07
CA ILE A 117 -8.20 1.96 -8.45
C ILE A 117 -7.72 0.70 -9.19
N SER A 118 -8.11 -0.48 -8.71
CA SER A 118 -7.78 -1.75 -9.35
C SER A 118 -8.35 -1.83 -10.76
N VAL A 119 -9.63 -1.53 -10.96
CA VAL A 119 -10.28 -1.54 -12.28
C VAL A 119 -9.59 -0.58 -13.24
N VAL A 120 -9.32 0.66 -12.81
CA VAL A 120 -8.67 1.67 -13.65
C VAL A 120 -7.29 1.22 -14.10
N VAL A 121 -6.45 0.75 -13.17
CA VAL A 121 -5.09 0.31 -13.50
C VAL A 121 -5.14 -0.92 -14.41
N TRP A 122 -5.95 -1.91 -14.07
CA TRP A 122 -5.99 -3.18 -14.80
C TRP A 122 -6.64 -3.07 -16.19
N ASN A 123 -7.57 -2.13 -16.38
CA ASN A 123 -8.13 -1.84 -17.70
C ASN A 123 -7.04 -1.36 -18.69
N TYR A 124 -6.06 -0.58 -18.23
CA TYR A 124 -4.91 -0.18 -19.06
C TYR A 124 -4.08 -1.38 -19.56
N PHE A 125 -4.11 -2.49 -18.80
CA PHE A 125 -3.45 -3.75 -19.17
C PHE A 125 -4.36 -4.73 -19.92
N GLY A 126 -5.60 -4.33 -20.26
CA GLY A 126 -6.56 -5.18 -20.95
C GLY A 126 -7.19 -6.26 -20.07
N ILE A 127 -7.06 -6.16 -18.75
CA ILE A 127 -7.74 -7.05 -17.81
C ILE A 127 -9.16 -6.51 -17.58
N SER A 128 -10.16 -7.39 -17.65
CA SER A 128 -11.55 -7.02 -17.44
C SER A 128 -11.83 -6.56 -16.00
N ALA A 129 -12.77 -5.63 -15.84
CA ALA A 129 -13.17 -5.12 -14.52
C ALA A 129 -13.56 -6.25 -13.56
N HIS A 130 -14.29 -7.27 -14.04
CA HIS A 130 -14.69 -8.44 -13.24
C HIS A 130 -13.49 -9.17 -12.62
N ILE A 131 -12.42 -9.40 -13.39
CA ILE A 131 -11.20 -10.06 -12.89
C ILE A 131 -10.47 -9.14 -11.90
N ALA A 132 -10.36 -7.85 -12.22
CA ALA A 132 -9.73 -6.86 -11.34
C ALA A 132 -10.41 -6.80 -9.96
N LEU A 133 -11.75 -6.69 -9.97
CA LEU A 133 -12.59 -6.66 -8.76
C LEU A 133 -12.46 -7.94 -7.95
N LEU A 134 -12.58 -9.10 -8.60
CA LEU A 134 -12.48 -10.39 -7.93
C LEU A 134 -11.10 -10.59 -7.30
N ALA A 135 -10.02 -10.21 -8.00
CA ALA A 135 -8.66 -10.30 -7.46
C ALA A 135 -8.48 -9.41 -6.22
N THR A 136 -8.97 -8.17 -6.27
CA THR A 136 -8.93 -7.25 -5.12
C THR A 136 -9.74 -7.78 -3.94
N PHE A 137 -10.93 -8.34 -4.20
CA PHE A 137 -11.79 -8.90 -3.17
C PHE A 137 -11.16 -10.12 -2.50
N ILE A 138 -10.62 -11.08 -3.26
CA ILE A 138 -9.94 -12.26 -2.72
C ILE A 138 -8.76 -11.84 -1.83
N LEU A 139 -7.95 -10.89 -2.31
CA LEU A 139 -6.81 -10.39 -1.54
C LEU A 139 -7.25 -9.74 -0.22
N TRP A 140 -8.29 -8.91 -0.27
CA TRP A 140 -8.85 -8.26 0.93
C TRP A 140 -9.48 -9.27 1.88
N PHE A 141 -10.16 -10.29 1.35
CA PHE A 141 -10.75 -11.36 2.14
C PHE A 141 -9.68 -12.12 2.94
N ILE A 142 -8.61 -12.53 2.27
CA ILE A 142 -7.48 -13.24 2.90
C ILE A 142 -6.82 -12.38 3.98
N ASN A 143 -6.56 -11.11 3.69
CA ASN A 143 -5.73 -10.26 4.55
C ASN A 143 -6.50 -9.47 5.62
N LEU A 144 -7.81 -9.31 5.48
CA LEU A 144 -8.62 -8.53 6.42
C LEU A 144 -9.76 -9.34 7.04
N ILE A 145 -10.57 -10.03 6.23
CA ILE A 145 -11.74 -10.75 6.74
C ILE A 145 -11.34 -11.95 7.59
N ILE A 146 -10.43 -12.78 7.11
CA ILE A 146 -9.98 -13.97 7.87
C ILE A 146 -9.43 -13.55 9.24
N PRO A 147 -8.46 -12.61 9.36
CA PRO A 147 -7.98 -12.16 10.66
C PRO A 147 -9.05 -11.50 11.54
N ALA A 148 -9.98 -10.74 10.96
CA ALA A 148 -11.05 -10.09 11.71
C ALA A 148 -12.01 -11.10 12.33
N ILE A 149 -12.38 -12.16 11.60
CA ILE A 149 -13.21 -13.24 12.12
C ILE A 149 -12.48 -13.98 13.25
N THR A 150 -11.20 -14.32 13.05
CA THR A 150 -10.39 -14.95 14.10
C THR A 150 -10.32 -14.07 15.35
N GLY A 151 -10.06 -12.77 15.18
CA GLY A 151 -10.04 -11.81 16.28
C GLY A 151 -11.39 -11.71 17.01
N TYR A 152 -12.50 -11.70 16.28
CA TYR A 152 -13.84 -11.67 16.85
C TYR A 152 -14.15 -12.92 17.69
N ILE A 153 -13.79 -14.11 17.20
CA ILE A 153 -13.97 -15.37 17.95
C ILE A 153 -13.16 -15.35 19.26
N ILE A 154 -11.93 -14.83 19.23
CA ILE A 154 -11.09 -14.68 20.43
C ILE A 154 -11.74 -13.68 21.40
N PHE A 155 -12.22 -12.55 20.88
CA PHE A 155 -12.88 -11.52 21.68
C PHE A 155 -14.13 -12.05 22.41
N LEU A 156 -14.97 -12.84 21.75
CA LEU A 156 -16.15 -13.44 22.38
C LEU A 156 -15.80 -14.41 23.52
N LYS A 157 -14.61 -15.01 23.49
CA LYS A 157 -14.11 -15.89 24.56
C LYS A 157 -13.41 -15.12 25.68
N PHE A 158 -13.15 -13.83 25.49
CA PHE A 158 -12.50 -13.00 26.48
C PHE A 158 -13.50 -12.64 27.57
N LYS A 159 -13.30 -13.19 28.78
CA LYS A 159 -14.02 -12.77 29.98
C LYS A 159 -13.15 -11.73 30.69
N PRO A 160 -13.58 -10.46 30.79
CA PRO A 160 -12.84 -9.49 31.61
C PRO A 160 -12.81 -10.00 33.06
N ALA A 161 -11.61 -9.98 33.65
CA ALA A 161 -11.37 -10.30 35.06
C ALA A 161 -11.90 -9.19 35.98
#